data_AF-A0A258L3X5-F1
#
_entry.id   AF-A0A258L3X5-F1
#
_cell.length_a   1.000
_cell.length_b   1.000
_cell.length_c   1.000
_cell.angle_alpha   90.00
_cell.angle_beta   90.00
_cell.angle_gamma   90.00
#
_symmetry.space_group_name_H-M   'P 1'
#
loop_
_entity.id
_entity.type
_entity.pdbx_description
1 polymer ?
#
loop_
_entity_poly.entity_id
_entity_poly.type
_entity_poly.pdbx_seq_one_letter_code
_entity_poly.pdbx_strand_id
1 'polypeptide(L)' 'MAGAAITAETMGGALAAIMAWRVTPDVAPACPLCGAAGLGVSDHSARPHAEWYRLVCVACGLDQMLAVPMGAQVPGAEG' A
#
# COMPACT_ATOMS: atom_id res chain seq x y z
N MET A 1 5.61 0.18 -21.71
CA MET A 1 4.38 0.70 -21.11
C MET A 1 4.76 1.19 -19.73
N ALA A 2 4.59 2.49 -19.44
CA ALA A 2 4.82 2.99 -18.08
C ALA A 2 3.68 2.46 -17.20
N GLY A 3 3.97 1.51 -16.32
CA GLY A 3 3.01 1.01 -15.34
C GLY A 3 2.56 2.15 -14.41
N ALA A 4 1.34 2.05 -13.89
CA ALA A 4 0.84 3.07 -12.98
C ALA A 4 1.75 3.20 -11.75
N ALA A 5 2.06 4.43 -11.35
CA ALA A 5 2.97 4.74 -10.24
C ALA A 5 2.23 5.49 -9.14
N ILE A 6 2.59 5.21 -7.89
CA ILE A 6 2.16 5.96 -6.71
C ILE A 6 2.81 7.34 -6.76
N THR A 7 1.98 8.38 -6.93
CA THR A 7 2.37 9.80 -6.79
C THR A 7 2.08 10.30 -5.38
N ALA A 8 2.50 11.53 -5.07
CA ALA A 8 2.21 12.18 -3.79
C ALA A 8 0.71 12.23 -3.48
N GLU A 9 -0.15 12.46 -4.48
CA GLU A 9 -1.61 12.51 -4.28
C GLU A 9 -2.20 11.14 -3.89
N THR A 10 -1.65 10.06 -4.45
CA THR A 10 -2.14 8.69 -4.22
C THR A 10 -1.43 7.99 -3.05
N MET A 11 -0.39 8.61 -2.50
CA MET A 11 0.40 8.07 -1.37
C MET A 11 -0.48 7.83 -0.14
N GLY A 12 -1.40 8.75 0.18
CA GLY A 12 -2.31 8.59 1.31
C GLY A 12 -3.20 7.35 1.18
N GLY A 13 -3.76 7.12 -0.02
CA GLY A 13 -4.54 5.92 -0.31
C GLY A 13 -3.71 4.64 -0.27
N ALA A 14 -2.46 4.69 -0.74
CA ALA A 14 -1.56 3.54 -0.70
C ALA A 14 -1.18 3.15 0.75
N LEU A 15 -0.89 4.13 1.61
CA LEU A 15 -0.65 3.90 3.02
C LEU A 15 -1.90 3.35 3.72
N ALA A 16 -3.09 3.88 3.44
CA ALA A 16 -4.34 3.37 3.99
C ALA A 16 -4.59 1.91 3.57
N ALA A 17 -4.32 1.55 2.32
CA ALA A 17 -4.44 0.17 1.83
C ALA A 17 -3.47 -0.78 2.55
N ILE A 18 -2.20 -0.37 2.76
CA ILE A 18 -1.23 -1.14 3.53
C ILE A 18 -1.69 -1.32 4.97
N MET A 19 -2.17 -0.26 5.62
CA MET A 19 -2.64 -0.30 7.01
C MET A 19 -3.87 -1.21 7.16
N ALA A 20 -4.83 -1.13 6.24
CA ALA A 20 -5.98 -2.04 6.22
C ALA A 20 -5.55 -3.50 6.03
N TRP A 21 -4.62 -3.75 5.09
CA TRP A 21 -4.04 -5.07 4.89
C TRP A 21 -3.29 -5.60 6.13
N ARG A 22 -2.59 -4.75 6.89
CA ARG A 22 -1.94 -5.15 8.15
C ARG A 22 -2.94 -5.65 9.20
N VAL A 23 -4.15 -5.08 9.23
CA VAL A 23 -5.22 -5.50 10.16
C VAL A 23 -5.87 -6.80 9.68
N THR A 24 -6.09 -6.94 8.38
CA THR A 24 -6.72 -8.13 7.76
C THR A 24 -5.96 -8.57 6.52
N PRO A 25 -4.85 -9.32 6.67
CA PRO A 25 -3.97 -9.67 5.55
C PRO A 25 -4.59 -10.66 4.56
N ASP A 26 -5.66 -11.35 4.96
CA ASP A 26 -6.45 -12.26 4.11
C ASP A 26 -7.32 -11.48 3.10
N VAL A 27 -7.62 -10.21 3.38
CA VAL A 27 -8.46 -9.37 2.53
C VAL A 27 -7.58 -8.46 1.69
N ALA A 28 -7.56 -8.72 0.38
CA ALA A 28 -6.87 -7.86 -0.57
C ALA A 28 -7.61 -6.52 -0.72
N PRO A 29 -7.00 -5.37 -0.37
CA PRO A 29 -7.65 -4.06 -0.46
C PRO A 29 -7.89 -3.66 -1.93
N ALA A 30 -8.66 -2.59 -2.12
CA ALA A 30 -8.81 -1.99 -3.45
C ALA A 30 -7.55 -1.20 -3.83
N CYS A 31 -7.24 -1.17 -5.13
CA CYS A 31 -6.12 -0.41 -5.64
C CYS A 31 -6.34 1.10 -5.45
N PRO A 32 -5.40 1.84 -4.82
CA PRO A 32 -5.55 3.28 -4.59
C PRO A 32 -5.47 4.12 -5.87
N LEU A 33 -5.03 3.55 -6.99
CA LEU A 33 -4.89 4.24 -8.28
C LEU A 33 -6.13 4.08 -9.16
N CYS A 34 -6.65 2.87 -9.29
CA CYS A 34 -7.74 2.55 -10.23
C CYS A 34 -9.02 2.03 -9.56
N GLY A 35 -9.00 1.79 -8.24
CA GLY A 35 -10.15 1.25 -7.50
C GLY A 35 -10.41 -0.25 -7.71
N ALA A 36 -9.62 -0.94 -8.53
CA ALA A 36 -9.79 -2.37 -8.77
C ALA A 36 -9.60 -3.18 -7.47
N ALA A 37 -10.48 -4.14 -7.22
CA ALA A 37 -10.35 -5.07 -6.09
C ALA A 37 -9.19 -6.06 -6.32
N GLY A 38 -8.65 -6.62 -5.23
CA GLY A 38 -7.60 -7.64 -5.32
C GLY A 38 -6.18 -7.07 -5.43
N LEU A 39 -5.90 -5.94 -4.79
CA LEU A 39 -4.53 -5.41 -4.71
C LEU A 39 -3.64 -6.41 -3.97
N GLY A 40 -2.58 -6.87 -4.62
CA GLY A 40 -1.55 -7.68 -4.00
C GLY A 40 -0.70 -6.81 -3.08
N VAL A 41 -0.69 -7.12 -1.79
CA VAL A 41 0.19 -6.50 -0.80
C VAL A 41 1.10 -7.59 -0.25
N SER A 42 2.40 -7.34 -0.19
CA SER A 42 3.37 -8.26 0.38
C SER A 42 4.35 -7.54 1.28
N ASP A 43 4.56 -8.08 2.49
CA ASP A 43 5.58 -7.59 3.41
C ASP A 43 6.97 -8.06 2.96
N HIS A 44 7.88 -7.10 2.80
CA HIS A 44 9.29 -7.28 2.50
C HIS A 44 10.17 -6.63 3.56
N SER A 45 9.63 -6.38 4.77
CA SER A 45 10.39 -5.87 5.89
C SER A 45 11.48 -6.87 6.31
N ALA A 46 12.74 -6.53 6.04
CA ALA A 46 13.87 -7.40 6.34
C ALA A 46 14.55 -7.07 7.68
N ARG A 47 14.22 -5.94 8.31
CA ARG A 47 14.91 -5.42 9.51
C ARG A 47 13.98 -4.65 10.45
N PRO A 48 14.28 -4.60 11.76
CA PRO A 48 13.42 -4.03 12.80
C PRO A 48 13.25 -2.49 12.75
N HIS A 49 13.77 -1.79 11.74
CA HIS A 49 13.72 -0.33 11.66
C HIS A 49 13.14 0.21 10.34
N ALA A 50 12.76 -0.66 9.40
CA ALA A 50 12.20 -0.23 8.13
C ALA A 50 11.20 -1.27 7.61
N GLU A 51 9.94 -0.87 7.51
CA GLU A 51 8.89 -1.68 6.91
C GLU A 51 8.79 -1.35 5.42
N TRP A 52 8.89 -2.38 4.58
CA TRP A 52 8.81 -2.25 3.13
C TRP A 52 7.67 -3.12 2.64
N TYR A 53 6.73 -2.52 1.92
CA TYR A 53 5.58 -3.23 1.38
C TYR A 53 5.55 -3.12 -0.13
N ARG A 54 5.43 -4.26 -0.82
CA ARG A 54 5.25 -4.29 -2.26
C ARG A 54 3.76 -4.25 -2.56
N LEU A 55 3.34 -3.32 -3.42
CA LEU A 55 1.99 -3.18 -3.93
C LEU A 55 1.96 -3.57 -5.40
N VAL A 56 1.09 -4.53 -5.75
CA VAL A 56 0.94 -5.06 -7.10
C VAL A 56 -0.53 -5.03 -7.52
N CYS A 57 -0.83 -4.35 -8.62
CA CYS A 57 -2.17 -4.37 -9.22
C CYS A 57 -2.09 -4.78 -10.69
N VAL A 58 -2.75 -5.89 -11.03
CA VAL A 58 -2.82 -6.40 -12.41
C VAL A 58 -3.68 -5.52 -13.33
N ALA A 59 -4.62 -4.75 -12.78
CA ALA A 59 -5.56 -3.95 -13.57
C ALA A 59 -4.90 -2.69 -14.15
N CYS A 60 -4.14 -1.95 -13.34
CA CYS A 60 -3.42 -0.74 -13.77
C CYS A 60 -1.92 -0.95 -14.00
N GLY A 61 -1.40 -2.16 -13.70
CA GLY A 61 0.02 -2.47 -13.81
C GLY A 61 0.87 -1.80 -12.73
N LEU A 62 0.30 -1.48 -11.57
CA LEU A 62 1.07 -1.01 -10.41
C LEU A 62 2.00 -2.15 -9.96
N ASP A 63 3.29 -1.87 -9.84
CA ASP A 63 4.26 -2.73 -9.18
C ASP A 63 5.31 -1.83 -8.52
N GLN A 64 5.05 -1.42 -7.28
CA GLN A 64 5.97 -0.55 -6.55
C GLN A 64 6.17 -0.98 -5.12
N MET A 65 7.38 -0.76 -4.62
CA MET A 65 7.74 -0.97 -3.23
C MET A 65 7.66 0.36 -2.49
N LEU A 66 6.89 0.41 -1.40
CA LEU A 66 6.75 1.56 -0.55
C LEU A 66 7.45 1.33 0.79
N ALA A 67 8.23 2.31 1.21
CA ALA A 67 8.72 2.41 2.58
C ALA A 67 7.61 2.99 3.45
N VAL A 68 7.22 2.26 4.50
CA VAL A 68 6.31 2.77 5.52
C VAL A 68 7.13 3.01 6.78
N PRO A 69 7.25 4.26 7.27
CA PRO A 69 7.96 4.52 8.50
C PRO A 69 7.24 3.85 9.68
N MET A 70 7.99 3.17 10.53
CA MET A 70 7.45 2.59 11.76
C MET A 70 6.81 3.68 12.61
N GLY A 71 5.51 3.54 12.91
CA GLY A 71 4.72 4.55 13.63
C GLY A 71 3.91 5.50 12.74
N ALA A 72 3.87 5.28 11.42
CA ALA A 72 2.91 5.91 10.51
C ALA A 72 1.48 5.48 10.84
N GLN A 73 0.91 6.13 11.85
CA GLN A 73 -0.52 6.19 12.07
C GLN A 73 -1.14 6.98 10.91
N VAL A 74 -2.25 6.48 10.37
CA VAL A 74 -3.02 7.20 9.34
C VAL A 74 -3.29 8.62 9.83
N PRO A 75 -2.88 9.69 9.13
CA PRO A 75 -3.30 11.04 9.50
C PRO A 75 -4.82 11.12 9.26
N GLY A 76 -5.61 11.04 10.32
CA GLY A 76 -7.07 11.06 10.25
C GLY A 76 -7.84 10.12 11.19
N ALA A 77 -7.17 9.37 12.08
CA ALA A 77 -7.83 8.67 13.19
C ALA A 77 -7.68 9.46 14.50
N GLU A 78 -8.09 10.72 14.50
CA GLU A 78 -8.35 11.48 15.74
C GLU A 78 -9.86 11.32 16.02
N GLY A 79 -10.18 10.79 17.21
CA GLY A 79 -11.54 10.46 17.63
C GLY A 79 -12.41 11.63 18.06
#